data_AF-A0A4R1XS56-F1
#
_entry.id   AF-A0A4R1XS56-F1
#
_cell.length_a   1.000
_cell.length_b   1.000
_cell.length_c   1.000
_cell.angle_alpha   90.00
_cell.angle_beta   90.00
_cell.angle_gamma   90.00
#
_symmetry.space_group_name_H-M   'P 1'
#
loop_
_entity.id
_entity.type
_entity.pdbx_description
1 polymer ?
#
loop_
_entity_poly.entity_id
_entity_poly.type
_entity_poly.pdbx_seq_one_letter_code
_entity_poly.pdbx_strand_id
1 'polypeptide(L)'
;MALIPSKAEVEALSAETDASYLQRKIIGGGSGRNGVVFELRFIAFRVLEEVLFAKKANADFSTVKFGVQVRSYIDDFVVARGNEVNWYEIKSGEATEWDEGRHTIADNFLSQYLLDHGRRLKAKYNLVVPTQERKSHLDDMADHRTKGVVLVVIFPNTGNVDDIEIEYPWFPNDLSKLIPLDAARRDLEDLYVGLQATALNFPNNEIRDLAFVAEQLSRKYKGAFTCVPDQRLDPRAEAIILAVPGMTVAVCGDQLHYKCTNPEVRGRVLGCRIGSASGQAFEEEIIARRPKTWKRLSPLLGRNYGGA
;
A
#
# COMPACT_ATOMS: atom_id res chain seq x y z
N MET A 1 -1.53 3.87 21.16
CA MET A 1 -2.87 4.48 20.98
C MET A 1 -3.69 3.59 20.07
N ALA A 2 -4.92 3.25 20.45
CA ALA A 2 -5.79 2.40 19.64
C ALA A 2 -6.45 3.24 18.53
N LEU A 3 -6.44 2.78 17.29
CA LEU A 3 -7.11 3.50 16.18
C LEU A 3 -8.63 3.30 16.26
N ILE A 4 -9.03 2.04 16.43
CA ILE A 4 -10.42 1.67 16.62
C ILE A 4 -10.87 2.13 18.00
N PRO A 5 -11.88 3.01 18.10
CA PRO A 5 -12.42 3.44 19.38
C PRO A 5 -13.11 2.26 20.09
N SER A 6 -12.89 2.15 21.39
CA SER A 6 -13.63 1.22 22.24
C SER A 6 -15.09 1.63 22.36
N LYS A 7 -15.97 0.68 22.70
CA LYS A 7 -17.39 0.97 22.96
C LYS A 7 -17.57 2.08 24.01
N ALA A 8 -16.79 2.02 25.09
CA ALA A 8 -16.84 3.01 26.17
C ALA A 8 -16.40 4.41 25.70
N GLU A 9 -15.38 4.50 24.83
CA GLU A 9 -14.98 5.80 24.24
C GLU A 9 -16.10 6.40 23.39
N VAL A 10 -16.77 5.59 22.57
CA VAL A 10 -17.89 6.06 21.73
C VAL A 10 -19.05 6.53 22.60
N GLU A 11 -19.43 5.76 23.62
CA GLU A 11 -20.53 6.12 24.53
C GLU A 11 -20.21 7.38 25.35
N ALA A 12 -18.93 7.62 25.67
CA ALA A 12 -18.52 8.79 26.45
C ALA A 12 -18.35 10.07 25.61
N LEU A 13 -18.04 9.94 24.32
CA LEU A 13 -17.64 11.07 23.45
C LEU A 13 -18.64 11.38 22.33
N SER A 14 -19.64 10.52 22.11
CA SER A 14 -20.69 10.73 21.11
C SER A 14 -22.06 10.92 21.76
N ALA A 15 -23.01 11.53 21.05
CA ALA A 15 -24.39 11.55 21.50
C ALA A 15 -24.97 10.11 21.52
N GLU A 16 -25.94 9.85 22.39
CA GLU A 16 -26.53 8.51 22.59
C GLU A 16 -27.10 7.89 21.30
N THR A 17 -27.65 8.74 20.42
CA THR A 17 -28.15 8.37 19.09
C THR A 17 -27.03 7.89 18.16
N ASP A 18 -25.86 8.51 18.23
CA ASP A 18 -24.72 8.24 17.35
C ASP A 18 -23.97 6.98 17.80
N ALA A 19 -23.85 6.79 19.12
CA ALA A 19 -23.32 5.56 19.70
C ALA A 19 -24.17 4.33 19.32
N SER A 20 -25.50 4.48 19.33
CA SER A 20 -26.44 3.44 18.91
C SER A 20 -26.41 3.19 17.40
N TYR A 21 -26.12 4.21 16.59
CA TYR A 21 -25.91 4.09 15.15
C TYR A 21 -24.63 3.30 14.83
N LEU A 22 -23.50 3.67 15.45
CA LEU A 22 -22.21 3.02 15.22
C LEU A 22 -22.25 1.53 15.60
N GLN A 23 -23.01 1.16 16.63
CA GLN A 23 -23.23 -0.24 16.98
C GLN A 23 -23.97 -1.04 15.88
N ARG A 24 -24.89 -0.41 15.15
CA ARG A 24 -25.67 -1.05 14.08
C ARG A 24 -24.95 -1.08 12.75
N LYS A 25 -24.09 -0.10 12.45
CA LYS A 25 -23.29 -0.02 11.21
C LYS A 25 -22.43 -1.27 10.96
N ILE A 26 -22.05 -1.97 12.03
CA ILE A 26 -21.26 -3.22 12.02
C ILE A 26 -21.98 -4.38 11.31
N ILE A 27 -23.30 -4.33 11.17
CA ILE A 27 -24.09 -5.44 10.59
C ILE A 27 -23.99 -5.46 9.04
N GLY A 28 -23.44 -4.41 8.43
CA GLY A 28 -23.10 -4.35 7.01
C GLY A 28 -24.30 -4.06 6.10
N GLY A 29 -24.16 -3.05 5.24
CA GLY A 29 -25.00 -2.86 4.06
C GLY A 29 -24.36 -3.58 2.86
N GLY A 30 -25.17 -4.09 1.93
CA GLY A 30 -24.64 -4.71 0.72
C GLY A 30 -24.04 -3.66 -0.22
N SER A 31 -22.72 -3.65 -0.36
CA SER A 31 -22.04 -2.86 -1.40
C SER A 31 -22.15 -3.57 -2.76
N GLY A 32 -22.46 -2.81 -3.81
CA GLY A 32 -22.42 -3.34 -5.18
C GLY A 32 -20.98 -3.68 -5.61
N ARG A 33 -20.82 -4.69 -6.48
CA ARG A 33 -19.50 -5.15 -6.97
C ARG A 33 -18.60 -4.03 -7.49
N ASN A 34 -19.18 -3.03 -8.15
CA ASN A 34 -18.43 -1.88 -8.69
C ASN A 34 -17.87 -0.96 -7.60
N GLY A 35 -18.55 -0.82 -6.46
CA GLY A 35 -18.06 -0.05 -5.31
C GLY A 35 -16.84 -0.71 -4.68
N VAL A 36 -16.92 -2.02 -4.45
CA VAL A 36 -15.81 -2.81 -3.91
C VAL A 36 -14.56 -2.69 -4.80
N VAL A 37 -14.69 -2.79 -6.13
CA VAL A 37 -13.54 -2.67 -7.03
C VAL A 37 -12.89 -1.29 -6.94
N PHE A 38 -13.69 -0.22 -6.84
CA PHE A 38 -13.18 1.14 -6.69
C PHE A 38 -12.44 1.33 -5.36
N GLU A 39 -13.02 0.86 -4.25
CA GLU A 39 -12.42 0.86 -2.92
C GLU A 39 -11.05 0.16 -2.93
N LEU A 40 -10.98 -1.05 -3.49
CA LEU A 40 -9.73 -1.82 -3.55
C LEU A 40 -8.63 -1.12 -4.35
N ARG A 41 -8.99 -0.46 -5.46
CA ARG A 41 -8.05 0.33 -6.26
C ARG A 41 -7.49 1.50 -5.45
N PHE A 42 -8.35 2.26 -4.78
CA PHE A 42 -7.89 3.37 -3.95
C PHE A 42 -7.03 2.89 -2.76
N ILE A 43 -7.42 1.81 -2.08
CA ILE A 43 -6.63 1.23 -0.99
C ILE A 43 -5.25 0.81 -1.50
N ALA A 44 -5.17 0.15 -2.65
CA ALA A 44 -3.90 -0.24 -3.28
C ALA A 44 -3.01 0.97 -3.59
N PHE A 45 -3.59 2.04 -4.13
CA PHE A 45 -2.92 3.31 -4.40
C PHE A 45 -2.36 3.94 -3.11
N ARG A 46 -3.17 3.99 -2.04
CA ARG A 46 -2.71 4.51 -0.73
C ARG A 46 -1.62 3.65 -0.13
N VAL A 47 -1.76 2.33 -0.13
CA VAL A 47 -0.72 1.40 0.36
C VAL A 47 0.60 1.65 -0.37
N LEU A 48 0.57 1.86 -1.68
CA LEU A 48 1.75 2.19 -2.46
C LEU A 48 2.44 3.47 -1.94
N GLU A 49 1.68 4.56 -1.79
CA GLU A 49 2.20 5.83 -1.28
C GLU A 49 2.85 5.67 0.11
N GLU A 50 2.23 4.87 0.98
CA GLU A 50 2.76 4.56 2.30
C GLU A 50 4.09 3.78 2.24
N VAL A 51 4.20 2.79 1.34
CA VAL A 51 5.45 2.05 1.11
C VAL A 51 6.57 3.00 0.67
N LEU A 52 6.28 3.86 -0.31
CA LEU A 52 7.26 4.79 -0.86
C LEU A 52 7.71 5.82 0.18
N PHE A 53 6.75 6.35 0.94
CA PHE A 53 7.03 7.23 2.06
C PHE A 53 7.94 6.55 3.09
N ALA A 54 7.59 5.34 3.53
CA ALA A 54 8.37 4.61 4.52
C ALA A 54 9.79 4.30 4.04
N LYS A 55 9.96 3.86 2.78
CA LYS A 55 11.29 3.63 2.18
C LYS A 55 12.10 4.92 2.10
N LYS A 56 11.51 6.01 1.58
CA LYS A 56 12.20 7.30 1.43
C LYS A 56 12.62 7.90 2.77
N ALA A 57 11.80 7.74 3.80
CA ALA A 57 12.06 8.25 5.14
C ALA A 57 12.92 7.29 5.99
N ASN A 58 13.24 6.09 5.49
CA ASN A 58 13.81 4.99 6.26
C ASN A 58 13.03 4.77 7.58
N ALA A 59 11.70 4.83 7.49
CA ALA A 59 10.82 4.71 8.63
C ALA A 59 10.62 3.25 9.04
N ASP A 60 10.35 3.02 10.31
CA ASP A 60 9.92 1.72 10.80
C ASP A 60 8.51 1.40 10.27
N PHE A 61 8.40 0.33 9.48
CA PHE A 61 7.17 -0.11 8.83
C PHE A 61 6.06 -0.50 9.83
N SER A 62 6.41 -0.86 11.07
CA SER A 62 5.44 -1.15 12.13
C SER A 62 4.68 0.11 12.62
N THR A 63 5.21 1.29 12.31
CA THR A 63 4.63 2.57 12.72
C THR A 63 3.53 3.07 11.78
N VAL A 64 3.47 2.52 10.56
CA VAL A 64 2.44 2.81 9.57
C VAL A 64 1.38 1.73 9.66
N LYS A 65 0.15 2.12 9.93
CA LYS A 65 -0.97 1.21 10.20
C LYS A 65 -2.13 1.45 9.25
N PHE A 66 -2.81 0.37 8.92
CA PHE A 66 -3.95 0.30 8.01
C PHE A 66 -5.12 -0.37 8.71
N GLY A 67 -6.33 0.04 8.36
CA GLY A 67 -7.55 -0.69 8.69
C GLY A 67 -8.57 -0.54 7.57
N VAL A 68 -9.31 -1.63 7.30
CA VAL A 68 -10.39 -1.67 6.32
C VAL A 68 -11.67 -2.05 7.05
N GLN A 69 -12.79 -1.42 6.67
CA GLN A 69 -14.10 -1.63 7.30
C GLN A 69 -13.98 -1.62 8.82
N VAL A 70 -13.33 -0.57 9.33
CA VAL A 70 -13.03 -0.40 10.76
C VAL A 70 -14.24 0.16 11.48
N ARG A 71 -14.41 -0.20 12.75
CA ARG A 71 -15.53 0.25 13.59
C ARG A 71 -15.41 1.75 13.94
N SER A 72 -15.82 2.59 13.01
CA SER A 72 -15.80 4.06 13.08
C SER A 72 -16.90 4.66 12.22
N TYR A 73 -17.15 5.97 12.36
CA TYR A 73 -18.17 6.63 11.54
C TYR A 73 -17.75 6.71 10.08
N ILE A 74 -16.44 6.80 9.83
CA ILE A 74 -15.81 6.58 8.53
C ILE A 74 -15.11 5.22 8.59
N ASP A 75 -15.60 4.22 7.88
CA ASP A 75 -15.21 2.83 8.05
C ASP A 75 -14.44 2.25 6.86
N ASP A 76 -14.59 2.79 5.66
CA ASP A 76 -14.05 2.19 4.43
C ASP A 76 -12.54 1.92 4.55
N PHE A 77 -11.74 2.94 4.89
CA PHE A 77 -10.29 2.79 5.06
C PHE A 77 -9.66 3.82 6.01
N VAL A 78 -8.65 3.41 6.76
CA VAL A 78 -7.85 4.28 7.63
C VAL A 78 -6.36 4.02 7.47
N VAL A 79 -5.57 5.10 7.46
CA VAL A 79 -4.10 5.06 7.52
C VAL A 79 -3.63 5.87 8.71
N ALA A 80 -2.77 5.32 9.54
CA ALA A 80 -2.20 6.02 10.68
C ALA A 80 -0.69 5.96 10.72
N ARG A 81 -0.06 7.08 11.12
CA ARG A 81 1.38 7.25 11.30
C ARG A 81 1.62 7.95 12.63
N GLY A 82 2.02 7.19 13.65
CA GLY A 82 2.18 7.75 15.01
C GLY A 82 0.86 8.35 15.52
N ASN A 83 0.81 9.68 15.65
CA ASN A 83 -0.39 10.41 16.12
C ASN A 83 -1.23 11.01 14.99
N GLU A 84 -0.80 10.88 13.74
CA GLU A 84 -1.55 11.33 12.58
C GLU A 84 -2.43 10.20 12.04
N VAL A 85 -3.70 10.52 11.75
CA VAL A 85 -4.68 9.57 11.23
C VAL A 85 -5.33 10.15 9.99
N ASN A 86 -5.48 9.36 8.93
CA ASN A 86 -6.19 9.73 7.73
C ASN A 86 -7.34 8.75 7.56
N TRP A 87 -8.55 9.26 7.67
CA TRP A 87 -9.77 8.52 7.40
C TRP A 87 -10.19 8.72 5.95
N TYR A 88 -10.66 7.66 5.32
CA TYR A 88 -11.11 7.67 3.94
C TYR A 88 -12.48 7.02 3.87
N GLU A 89 -13.48 7.80 3.46
CA GLU A 89 -14.76 7.31 2.96
C GLU A 89 -14.66 7.26 1.43
N ILE A 90 -14.98 6.13 0.80
CA ILE A 90 -14.72 5.91 -0.63
C ILE A 90 -16.04 5.65 -1.35
N LYS A 91 -16.42 6.50 -2.31
CA LYS A 91 -17.72 6.42 -2.99
C LYS A 91 -17.57 6.39 -4.50
N SER A 92 -18.00 5.28 -5.12
CA SER A 92 -17.88 5.06 -6.56
C SER A 92 -19.08 5.53 -7.39
N GLY A 93 -20.30 5.56 -6.82
CA GLY A 93 -21.56 5.76 -7.57
C GLY A 93 -22.30 7.04 -7.17
N GLU A 94 -23.12 7.61 -8.05
CA GLU A 94 -23.69 8.98 -7.96
C GLU A 94 -24.49 9.30 -6.69
N ALA A 95 -25.05 8.30 -6.02
CA ALA A 95 -25.79 8.47 -4.77
C ALA A 95 -24.85 8.79 -3.59
N THR A 96 -24.58 10.07 -3.39
CA THR A 96 -24.00 10.63 -2.17
C THR A 96 -25.10 11.44 -1.52
N GLU A 97 -25.86 10.83 -0.60
CA GLU A 97 -26.78 11.57 0.27
C GLU A 97 -25.92 12.39 1.24
N TRP A 98 -25.55 13.60 0.79
CA TRP A 98 -24.67 14.51 1.53
C TRP A 98 -25.39 15.17 2.71
N ASP A 99 -26.62 15.66 2.48
CA ASP A 99 -27.41 16.40 3.47
C ASP A 99 -28.88 15.93 3.58
N GLU A 100 -29.32 14.99 2.75
CA GLU A 100 -30.70 14.52 2.75
C GLU A 100 -30.79 13.10 3.31
N GLY A 101 -31.55 12.92 4.38
CA GLY A 101 -31.75 11.62 5.03
C GLY A 101 -31.37 11.61 6.51
N ARG A 102 -31.35 10.41 7.11
CA ARG A 102 -30.81 10.20 8.46
C ARG A 102 -29.42 9.58 8.34
N HIS A 103 -28.44 10.16 9.04
CA HIS A 103 -27.03 9.73 9.02
C HIS A 103 -26.39 9.89 7.64
N THR A 104 -26.35 11.14 7.19
CA THR A 104 -25.74 11.48 5.91
C THR A 104 -24.22 11.29 5.98
N ILE A 105 -23.57 11.40 4.82
CA ILE A 105 -22.10 11.38 4.78
C ILE A 105 -21.52 12.53 5.62
N ALA A 106 -22.13 13.72 5.57
CA ALA A 106 -21.74 14.85 6.39
C ALA A 106 -21.84 14.54 7.90
N ASP A 107 -22.92 13.89 8.34
CA ASP A 107 -23.10 13.48 9.74
C ASP A 107 -22.01 12.50 10.19
N ASN A 108 -21.63 11.54 9.33
CA ASN A 108 -20.56 10.58 9.63
C ASN A 108 -19.20 11.28 9.80
N PHE A 109 -18.87 12.21 8.90
CA PHE A 109 -17.65 13.00 8.99
C PHE A 109 -17.61 13.86 10.25
N LEU A 110 -18.70 14.55 10.58
CA LEU A 110 -18.80 15.38 11.78
C LEU A 110 -18.67 14.53 13.06
N SER A 111 -19.34 13.37 13.09
CA SER A 111 -19.27 12.45 14.23
C SER A 111 -17.86 11.89 14.42
N GLN A 112 -17.18 11.52 13.32
CA GLN A 112 -15.78 11.09 13.38
C GLN A 112 -14.87 12.22 13.88
N TYR A 113 -15.08 13.44 13.38
CA TYR A 113 -14.33 14.61 13.80
C TYR A 113 -14.44 14.89 15.29
N LEU A 114 -15.67 14.90 15.84
CA LEU A 114 -15.91 15.14 17.25
C LEU A 114 -15.28 14.05 18.13
N LEU A 115 -15.41 12.78 17.71
CA LEU A 115 -14.81 11.64 18.40
C LEU A 115 -13.28 11.77 18.46
N ASP A 116 -12.64 12.02 17.32
CA ASP A 116 -11.19 12.12 17.21
C ASP A 116 -10.64 13.36 17.93
N HIS A 117 -11.36 14.48 17.90
CA HIS A 117 -11.04 15.67 18.68
C HIS A 117 -11.11 15.39 20.19
N GLY A 118 -12.14 14.69 20.65
CA GLY A 118 -12.27 14.24 22.05
C GLY A 118 -11.10 13.32 22.47
N ARG A 119 -10.59 12.52 21.54
CA ARG A 119 -9.43 11.63 21.72
C ARG A 119 -8.08 12.33 21.48
N ARG A 120 -8.09 13.62 21.11
CA ARG A 120 -6.90 14.44 20.80
C ARG A 120 -6.04 13.86 19.66
N LEU A 121 -6.69 13.27 18.65
CA LEU A 121 -6.03 12.76 17.46
C LEU A 121 -5.77 13.88 16.45
N LYS A 122 -4.62 13.82 15.76
CA LYS A 122 -4.38 14.67 14.58
C LYS A 122 -4.96 13.95 13.37
N ALA A 123 -6.25 14.09 13.14
CA ALA A 123 -6.96 13.39 12.09
C ALA A 123 -7.24 14.28 10.87
N LYS A 124 -7.16 13.69 9.68
CA LYS A 124 -7.65 14.22 8.40
C LYS A 124 -8.76 13.33 7.90
N TYR A 125 -9.76 13.93 7.28
CA TYR A 125 -10.95 13.23 6.82
C TYR A 125 -11.12 13.43 5.33
N ASN A 126 -11.12 12.33 4.58
CA ASN A 126 -11.07 12.35 3.14
C ASN A 126 -12.29 11.63 2.57
N LEU A 127 -12.95 12.27 1.61
CA LEU A 127 -13.97 11.63 0.79
C LEU A 127 -13.39 11.40 -0.60
N VAL A 128 -13.33 10.14 -1.03
CA VAL A 128 -12.73 9.76 -2.31
C VAL A 128 -13.81 9.56 -3.35
N VAL A 129 -13.68 10.24 -4.48
CA VAL A 129 -14.65 10.22 -5.58
C VAL A 129 -13.99 10.04 -6.94
N PRO A 130 -14.69 9.48 -7.94
CA PRO A 130 -14.07 9.10 -9.22
C PRO A 130 -13.79 10.25 -10.19
N THR A 131 -14.46 11.40 -10.07
CA THR A 131 -14.45 12.44 -11.10
C THR A 131 -14.38 13.85 -10.52
N GLN A 132 -13.81 14.76 -11.30
CA GLN A 132 -13.77 16.19 -10.98
C GLN A 132 -15.17 16.81 -10.89
N GLU A 133 -16.08 16.44 -11.79
CA GLU A 133 -17.47 16.89 -11.75
C GLU A 133 -18.11 16.60 -10.39
N ARG A 134 -17.88 15.40 -9.87
CA ARG A 134 -18.41 14.99 -8.58
C ARG A 134 -17.73 15.71 -7.41
N LYS A 135 -16.42 15.93 -7.49
CA LYS A 135 -15.72 16.77 -6.51
C LYS A 135 -16.36 18.16 -6.45
N SER A 136 -16.53 18.80 -7.60
CA SER A 136 -17.14 20.14 -7.68
C SER A 136 -18.55 20.16 -7.10
N HIS A 137 -19.39 19.18 -7.45
CA HIS A 137 -20.74 19.07 -6.90
C HIS A 137 -20.76 18.95 -5.37
N LEU A 138 -19.87 18.11 -4.81
CA LEU A 138 -19.79 17.92 -3.35
C LEU A 138 -19.17 19.13 -2.64
N ASP A 139 -18.21 19.82 -3.26
CA ASP A 139 -17.66 21.07 -2.74
C ASP A 139 -18.74 22.17 -2.68
N ASP A 140 -19.67 22.19 -3.64
CA ASP A 140 -20.80 23.13 -3.67
C ASP A 140 -21.87 22.78 -2.63
N MET A 141 -22.09 21.48 -2.38
CA MET A 141 -23.02 20.99 -1.35
C MET A 141 -22.45 21.04 0.06
N ALA A 142 -21.13 21.16 0.23
CA ALA A 142 -20.50 21.17 1.54
C ALA A 142 -21.05 22.33 2.40
N ASP A 143 -21.86 21.95 3.39
CA ASP A 143 -22.42 22.87 4.35
C ASP A 143 -21.35 23.54 5.22
N HIS A 144 -21.75 24.58 5.97
CA HIS A 144 -20.86 25.28 6.88
C HIS A 144 -20.29 24.39 8.01
N ARG A 145 -20.85 23.20 8.27
CA ARG A 145 -20.43 22.31 9.36
C ARG A 145 -19.27 21.41 8.93
N THR A 146 -19.22 21.03 7.66
CA THR A 146 -18.20 20.13 7.10
C THR A 146 -17.16 20.85 6.24
N LYS A 147 -17.46 22.08 5.80
CA LYS A 147 -16.55 22.91 5.02
C LYS A 147 -15.24 23.17 5.77
N GLY A 148 -14.13 22.73 5.18
CA GLY A 148 -12.79 22.82 5.76
C GLY A 148 -12.42 21.69 6.73
N VAL A 149 -13.38 20.80 7.07
CA VAL A 149 -13.12 19.57 7.83
C VAL A 149 -12.87 18.40 6.89
N VAL A 150 -13.69 18.27 5.84
CA VAL A 150 -13.60 17.18 4.87
C VAL A 150 -12.83 17.61 3.63
N LEU A 151 -11.88 16.79 3.21
CA LEU A 151 -11.16 16.93 1.94
C LEU A 151 -11.74 15.98 0.91
N VAL A 152 -12.29 16.52 -0.19
CA VAL A 152 -12.72 15.69 -1.32
C VAL A 152 -11.52 15.40 -2.22
N VAL A 153 -11.17 14.13 -2.36
CA VAL A 153 -10.03 13.61 -3.13
C VAL A 153 -10.54 12.91 -4.38
N ILE A 154 -9.96 13.24 -5.54
CA ILE A 154 -10.29 12.56 -6.79
C ILE A 154 -9.40 11.34 -6.94
N PHE A 155 -9.97 10.20 -7.26
CA PHE A 155 -9.20 9.04 -7.66
C PHE A 155 -9.90 8.34 -8.81
N PRO A 156 -9.28 8.18 -9.99
CA PRO A 156 -9.99 7.65 -11.16
C PRO A 156 -10.42 6.20 -10.92
N ASN A 157 -11.65 5.85 -11.29
CA ASN A 157 -12.16 4.48 -11.14
C ASN A 157 -11.64 3.56 -12.26
N THR A 158 -10.33 3.34 -12.28
CA THR A 158 -9.62 2.58 -13.30
C THR A 158 -8.57 1.67 -12.67
N GLY A 159 -8.33 0.54 -13.33
CA GLY A 159 -7.20 -0.35 -13.02
C GLY A 159 -5.98 -0.06 -13.89
N ASN A 160 -6.11 0.80 -14.91
CA ASN A 160 -5.05 1.14 -15.83
C ASN A 160 -4.13 2.18 -15.20
N VAL A 161 -2.83 1.92 -15.22
CA VAL A 161 -1.80 2.85 -14.70
C VAL A 161 -1.78 4.15 -15.53
N ASP A 162 -2.08 4.12 -16.84
CA ASP A 162 -2.12 5.29 -17.73
C ASP A 162 -3.18 6.29 -17.27
N ASP A 163 -4.38 5.79 -16.95
CA ASP A 163 -5.48 6.63 -16.51
C ASP A 163 -5.22 7.21 -15.11
N ILE A 164 -4.54 6.46 -14.23
CA ILE A 164 -4.11 6.97 -12.92
C ILE A 164 -3.02 8.04 -13.11
N GLU A 165 -2.10 7.86 -14.05
CA GLU A 165 -1.02 8.79 -14.37
C GLU A 165 -1.53 10.15 -14.85
N ILE A 166 -2.69 10.21 -15.52
CA ILE A 166 -3.33 11.48 -15.92
C ILE A 166 -3.63 12.34 -14.68
N GLU A 167 -4.20 11.74 -13.63
CA GLU A 167 -4.53 12.45 -12.38
C GLU A 167 -3.30 12.57 -11.45
N TYR A 168 -2.42 11.57 -11.48
CA TYR A 168 -1.25 11.44 -10.62
C TYR A 168 0.01 11.18 -11.45
N PRO A 169 0.63 12.20 -12.09
CA PRO A 169 1.76 12.01 -13.01
C PRO A 169 3.01 11.38 -12.37
N TRP A 170 3.11 11.44 -11.05
CA TRP A 170 4.20 10.80 -10.30
C TRP A 170 4.04 9.28 -10.19
N PHE A 171 2.83 8.75 -10.36
CA PHE A 171 2.45 7.38 -10.00
C PHE A 171 3.31 6.29 -10.69
N PRO A 172 3.49 6.27 -12.02
CA PRO A 172 4.29 5.23 -12.66
C PRO A 172 5.77 5.29 -12.28
N ASN A 173 6.31 6.51 -12.16
CA ASN A 173 7.71 6.73 -11.80
C ASN A 173 8.00 6.29 -10.36
N ASP A 174 7.02 6.40 -9.48
CA ASP A 174 7.14 5.96 -8.10
C ASP A 174 6.92 4.46 -7.97
N LEU A 175 5.96 3.91 -8.71
CA LEU A 175 5.71 2.48 -8.79
C LEU A 175 6.93 1.71 -9.34
N SER A 176 7.64 2.27 -10.32
CA SER A 176 8.86 1.66 -10.87
C SER A 176 9.99 1.52 -9.86
N LYS A 177 10.06 2.40 -8.84
CA LYS A 177 11.06 2.32 -7.76
C LYS A 177 10.89 1.09 -6.87
N LEU A 178 9.76 0.41 -6.96
CA LEU A 178 9.48 -0.81 -6.21
C LEU A 178 9.64 -2.08 -7.05
N ILE A 179 9.97 -1.93 -8.33
CA ILE A 179 10.24 -3.05 -9.23
C ILE A 179 11.76 -3.19 -9.36
N PRO A 180 12.33 -4.38 -9.11
CA PRO A 180 13.74 -4.62 -9.36
C PRO A 180 14.03 -4.51 -10.86
N LEU A 181 15.10 -3.78 -11.20
CA LEU A 181 15.62 -3.59 -12.57
C LEU A 181 14.69 -2.75 -13.46
N ASP A 182 14.95 -2.70 -14.78
CA ASP A 182 14.11 -1.93 -15.71
C ASP A 182 12.66 -2.46 -15.72
N ALA A 183 11.72 -1.63 -15.27
CA ALA A 183 10.29 -1.91 -15.31
C ALA A 183 9.70 -1.65 -16.69
N ALA A 184 9.07 -2.66 -17.29
CA ALA A 184 8.17 -2.47 -18.42
C ALA A 184 6.79 -2.01 -17.92
N ARG A 185 5.96 -1.44 -18.80
CA ARG A 185 4.61 -0.97 -18.44
C ARG A 185 3.76 -2.08 -17.81
N ARG A 186 3.85 -3.29 -18.37
CA ARG A 186 3.16 -4.48 -17.84
C ARG A 186 3.59 -4.83 -16.42
N ASP A 187 4.85 -4.62 -16.06
CA ASP A 187 5.33 -4.90 -14.71
C ASP A 187 4.68 -3.95 -13.68
N LEU A 188 4.41 -2.70 -14.09
CA LEU A 188 3.68 -1.71 -13.28
C LEU A 188 2.22 -2.13 -13.06
N GLU A 189 1.53 -2.54 -14.12
CA GLU A 189 0.15 -3.04 -14.03
C GLU A 189 0.05 -4.30 -13.17
N ASP A 190 0.92 -5.28 -13.41
CA ASP A 190 0.95 -6.53 -12.66
C ASP A 190 1.21 -6.28 -11.18
N LEU A 191 2.08 -5.32 -10.85
CA LEU A 191 2.32 -4.90 -9.48
C LEU A 191 1.07 -4.26 -8.86
N TYR A 192 0.47 -3.29 -9.53
CA TYR A 192 -0.71 -2.61 -9.02
C TYR A 192 -1.88 -3.57 -8.80
N VAL A 193 -2.06 -4.55 -9.68
CA VAL A 193 -3.05 -5.63 -9.52
C VAL A 193 -2.81 -6.47 -8.25
N GLY A 194 -1.58 -6.73 -7.84
CA GLY A 194 -1.36 -7.44 -6.58
C GLY A 194 -1.41 -6.59 -5.34
N LEU A 195 -1.18 -5.28 -5.45
CA LEU A 195 -1.54 -4.35 -4.38
C LEU A 195 -3.05 -4.41 -4.14
N GLN A 196 -3.86 -4.40 -5.19
CA GLN A 196 -5.33 -4.59 -5.10
C GLN A 196 -5.69 -5.94 -4.48
N ALA A 197 -5.03 -7.02 -4.91
CA ALA A 197 -5.27 -8.33 -4.32
C ALA A 197 -4.84 -8.40 -2.85
N THR A 198 -3.82 -7.64 -2.44
CA THR A 198 -3.39 -7.56 -1.04
C THR A 198 -4.41 -6.79 -0.22
N ALA A 199 -4.92 -5.67 -0.75
CA ALA A 199 -6.01 -4.89 -0.16
C ALA A 199 -7.27 -5.75 0.06
N LEU A 200 -7.62 -6.61 -0.90
CA LEU A 200 -8.78 -7.52 -0.80
C LEU A 200 -8.64 -8.50 0.37
N ASN A 201 -7.41 -8.84 0.76
CA ASN A 201 -7.13 -9.77 1.85
C ASN A 201 -6.92 -9.06 3.20
N PHE A 202 -7.17 -7.76 3.29
CA PHE A 202 -7.14 -7.09 4.58
C PHE A 202 -8.30 -7.57 5.44
N PRO A 203 -8.02 -8.01 6.69
CA PRO A 203 -9.08 -8.41 7.59
C PRO A 203 -9.90 -7.19 8.00
N ASN A 204 -11.22 -7.32 7.86
CA ASN A 204 -12.16 -6.29 8.28
C ASN A 204 -12.07 -6.08 9.80
N ASN A 205 -12.25 -4.83 10.25
CA ASN A 205 -12.20 -4.46 11.66
C ASN A 205 -10.87 -4.75 12.38
N GLU A 206 -9.81 -4.99 11.64
CA GLU A 206 -8.49 -5.22 12.20
C GLU A 206 -7.50 -4.16 11.72
N ILE A 207 -6.55 -3.83 12.60
CA ILE A 207 -5.45 -2.94 12.26
C ILE A 207 -4.23 -3.79 11.92
N ARG A 208 -3.71 -3.59 10.72
CA ARG A 208 -2.46 -4.21 10.24
C ARG A 208 -1.41 -3.15 10.03
N ASP A 209 -0.14 -3.50 10.23
CA ASP A 209 0.96 -2.60 9.93
C ASP A 209 1.48 -2.81 8.50
N LEU A 210 2.30 -1.89 8.02
CA LEU A 210 2.89 -1.98 6.69
C LEU A 210 3.84 -3.17 6.55
N ALA A 211 4.42 -3.66 7.65
CA ALA A 211 5.25 -4.86 7.64
C ALA A 211 4.45 -6.11 7.24
N PHE A 212 3.23 -6.27 7.77
CA PHE A 212 2.30 -7.31 7.35
C PHE A 212 1.98 -7.22 5.85
N VAL A 213 1.67 -6.02 5.36
CA VAL A 213 1.31 -5.79 3.94
C VAL A 213 2.47 -6.17 3.02
N ALA A 214 3.66 -5.71 3.36
CA ALA A 214 4.84 -5.99 2.57
C ALA A 214 5.25 -7.47 2.65
N GLU A 215 5.00 -8.18 3.74
CA GLU A 215 5.21 -9.61 3.80
C GLU A 215 4.31 -10.34 2.77
N GLN A 216 3.03 -9.95 2.69
CA GLN A 216 2.11 -10.51 1.69
C GLN A 216 2.57 -10.22 0.26
N LEU A 217 2.98 -8.96 0.00
CA LEU A 217 3.51 -8.56 -1.30
C LEU A 217 4.83 -9.28 -1.62
N SER A 218 5.73 -9.43 -0.65
CA SER A 218 7.00 -10.14 -0.79
C SER A 218 6.78 -11.57 -1.25
N ARG A 219 5.84 -12.29 -0.62
CA ARG A 219 5.49 -13.67 -0.99
C ARG A 219 4.96 -13.74 -2.42
N LYS A 220 4.04 -12.85 -2.79
CA LYS A 220 3.41 -12.83 -4.12
C LYS A 220 4.36 -12.37 -5.23
N TYR A 221 5.18 -11.36 -4.96
CA TYR A 221 6.11 -10.73 -5.90
C TYR A 221 7.55 -11.16 -5.71
N LYS A 222 7.74 -12.33 -5.10
CA LYS A 222 9.03 -12.99 -5.02
C LYS A 222 10.13 -12.09 -4.42
N GLY A 223 9.82 -11.30 -3.41
CA GLY A 223 10.77 -10.44 -2.71
C GLY A 223 11.06 -9.09 -3.37
N ALA A 224 10.42 -8.78 -4.51
CA ALA A 224 10.49 -7.43 -5.10
C ALA A 224 9.97 -6.36 -4.12
N PHE A 225 9.01 -6.76 -3.28
CA PHE A 225 8.49 -5.96 -2.19
C PHE A 225 9.05 -6.47 -0.88
N THR A 226 9.91 -5.70 -0.24
CA THR A 226 10.39 -6.02 1.10
C THR A 226 10.56 -4.75 1.92
N CYS A 227 10.29 -4.86 3.21
CA CYS A 227 10.44 -3.80 4.22
C CYS A 227 11.85 -3.65 4.74
N VAL A 228 12.73 -4.60 4.44
CA VAL A 228 14.09 -4.51 4.95
C VAL A 228 14.83 -3.42 4.17
N PRO A 229 15.72 -2.65 4.82
CA PRO A 229 16.56 -1.70 4.13
C PRO A 229 17.32 -2.38 2.98
N ASP A 230 17.45 -1.68 1.86
CA ASP A 230 18.18 -2.17 0.70
C ASP A 230 19.63 -2.49 1.10
N GLN A 231 19.91 -3.78 1.14
CA GLN A 231 21.24 -4.33 1.35
C GLN A 231 22.06 -4.14 0.08
N ARG A 232 23.38 -4.16 0.25
CA ARG A 232 24.31 -4.07 -0.88
C ARG A 232 25.05 -5.38 -1.02
N LEU A 233 25.19 -5.81 -2.27
CA LEU A 233 26.04 -6.94 -2.59
C LEU A 233 27.50 -6.58 -2.26
N ASP A 234 28.30 -7.58 -1.88
CA ASP A 234 29.76 -7.42 -1.83
C ASP A 234 30.25 -6.91 -3.20
N PRO A 235 30.94 -5.75 -3.26
CA PRO A 235 31.37 -5.14 -4.52
C PRO A 235 32.21 -6.08 -5.40
N ARG A 236 32.93 -7.03 -4.80
CA ARG A 236 33.73 -8.04 -5.53
C ARG A 236 32.82 -9.07 -6.20
N ALA A 237 31.80 -9.55 -5.50
CA ALA A 237 30.81 -10.46 -6.08
C ALA A 237 30.02 -9.75 -7.18
N GLU A 238 29.65 -8.48 -6.96
CA GLU A 238 28.91 -7.67 -7.93
C GLU A 238 29.70 -7.50 -9.22
N ALA A 239 30.97 -7.08 -9.11
CA ALA A 239 31.85 -6.91 -10.25
C ALA A 239 32.01 -8.20 -11.07
N ILE A 240 32.06 -9.36 -10.41
CA ILE A 240 32.13 -10.67 -11.08
C ILE A 240 30.85 -10.98 -11.83
N ILE A 241 29.68 -10.74 -11.21
CA ILE A 241 28.38 -10.99 -11.85
C ILE A 241 28.20 -10.05 -13.06
N LEU A 242 28.49 -8.76 -12.90
CA LEU A 242 28.37 -7.76 -13.95
C LEU A 242 29.38 -7.95 -15.10
N ALA A 243 30.48 -8.66 -14.87
CA ALA A 243 31.43 -9.02 -15.92
C ALA A 243 30.89 -10.11 -16.88
N VAL A 244 29.82 -10.81 -16.52
CA VAL A 244 29.15 -11.75 -17.44
C VAL A 244 28.34 -10.95 -18.47
N PRO A 245 28.56 -11.14 -19.78
CA PRO A 245 27.91 -10.35 -20.81
C PRO A 245 26.37 -10.33 -20.69
N GLY A 246 25.80 -9.13 -20.74
CA GLY A 246 24.36 -8.92 -20.69
C GLY A 246 23.73 -9.04 -19.31
N MET A 247 24.52 -9.20 -18.24
CA MET A 247 24.00 -9.26 -16.88
C MET A 247 23.70 -7.88 -16.30
N THR A 248 22.60 -7.82 -15.55
CA THR A 248 22.24 -6.71 -14.66
C THR A 248 21.70 -7.31 -13.37
N VAL A 249 22.01 -6.68 -12.25
CA VAL A 249 21.51 -7.08 -10.94
C VAL A 249 20.96 -5.89 -10.17
N ALA A 250 20.01 -6.17 -9.28
CA ALA A 250 19.50 -5.22 -8.31
C ALA A 250 19.20 -5.98 -7.02
N VAL A 251 19.50 -5.36 -5.88
CA VAL A 251 19.08 -5.87 -4.57
C VAL A 251 17.88 -5.04 -4.12
N CYS A 252 16.74 -5.70 -3.89
CA CYS A 252 15.56 -5.07 -3.30
C CYS A 252 15.41 -5.60 -1.88
N GLY A 253 15.57 -4.72 -0.89
CA GLY A 253 15.81 -5.09 0.50
C GLY A 253 16.95 -6.10 0.63
N ASP A 254 16.64 -7.35 0.92
CA ASP A 254 17.62 -8.44 1.07
C ASP A 254 17.63 -9.41 -0.12
N GLN A 255 16.78 -9.21 -1.13
CA GLN A 255 16.62 -10.16 -2.23
C GLN A 255 17.41 -9.70 -3.47
N LEU A 256 18.30 -10.57 -3.98
CA LEU A 256 19.02 -10.34 -5.23
C LEU A 256 18.16 -10.75 -6.45
N HIS A 257 17.89 -9.78 -7.31
CA HIS A 257 17.24 -9.94 -8.61
C HIS A 257 18.27 -9.81 -9.74
N TYR A 258 18.04 -10.54 -10.83
CA TYR A 258 18.93 -10.52 -11.98
C TYR A 258 18.17 -10.52 -13.31
N LYS A 259 18.81 -9.96 -14.33
CA LYS A 259 18.43 -10.01 -15.75
C LYS A 259 19.67 -10.36 -16.56
N CYS A 260 19.51 -11.23 -17.54
CA CYS A 260 20.49 -11.52 -18.57
C CYS A 260 19.84 -11.24 -19.93
N THR A 261 20.54 -10.58 -20.85
CA THR A 261 20.05 -10.37 -22.22
C THR A 261 20.45 -11.49 -23.17
N ASN A 262 21.41 -12.34 -22.78
CA ASN A 262 21.86 -13.47 -23.59
C ASN A 262 22.26 -14.68 -22.71
N PRO A 263 21.34 -15.60 -22.44
CA PRO A 263 19.95 -15.67 -22.92
C PRO A 263 19.06 -14.64 -22.24
N GLU A 264 17.95 -14.27 -22.89
CA GLU A 264 16.95 -13.37 -22.31
C GLU A 264 16.21 -14.05 -21.15
N VAL A 265 16.69 -13.81 -19.93
CA VAL A 265 16.17 -14.44 -18.71
C VAL A 265 16.15 -13.40 -17.59
N ARG A 266 15.08 -13.41 -16.79
CA ARG A 266 14.97 -12.63 -15.55
C ARG A 266 14.64 -13.55 -14.40
N GLY A 267 15.09 -13.20 -13.20
CA GLY A 267 14.83 -14.00 -12.01
C GLY A 267 15.33 -13.37 -10.72
N ARG A 268 15.39 -14.21 -9.70
CA ARG A 268 15.96 -13.91 -8.38
C ARG A 268 16.82 -15.07 -7.91
N VAL A 269 17.77 -14.80 -7.03
CA VAL A 269 18.56 -15.88 -6.41
C VAL A 269 17.74 -16.53 -5.29
N LEU A 270 17.41 -17.81 -5.44
CA LEU A 270 16.53 -18.50 -4.49
C LEU A 270 17.27 -18.83 -3.19
N GLY A 271 16.58 -18.66 -2.05
CA GLY A 271 17.13 -19.00 -0.74
C GLY A 271 18.40 -18.22 -0.38
N CYS A 272 18.62 -17.06 -0.99
CA CYS A 272 19.73 -16.15 -0.72
C CYS A 272 19.16 -14.82 -0.23
N ARG A 273 19.55 -14.41 0.98
CA ARG A 273 19.20 -13.11 1.56
C ARG A 273 20.49 -12.33 1.81
N ILE A 274 20.72 -11.28 1.02
CA ILE A 274 21.90 -10.41 1.12
C ILE A 274 21.94 -9.79 2.52
N GLY A 275 23.14 -9.69 3.10
CA GLY A 275 23.32 -9.26 4.49
C GLY A 275 23.09 -10.35 5.54
N SER A 276 22.68 -11.57 5.14
CA SER A 276 22.59 -12.74 6.02
C SER A 276 23.69 -13.77 5.74
N ALA A 277 23.78 -14.82 6.54
CA ALA A 277 24.71 -15.93 6.31
C ALA A 277 24.50 -16.64 4.96
N SER A 278 23.25 -16.75 4.47
CA SER A 278 22.98 -17.34 3.15
C SER A 278 23.46 -16.43 2.02
N GLY A 279 23.33 -15.10 2.20
CA GLY A 279 23.88 -14.10 1.31
C GLY A 279 25.40 -14.16 1.24
N GLN A 280 26.07 -14.21 2.39
CA GLN A 280 27.52 -14.33 2.47
C GLN A 280 28.03 -15.61 1.78
N ALA A 281 27.38 -16.75 2.02
CA ALA A 281 27.73 -18.01 1.35
C ALA A 281 27.58 -17.93 -0.18
N PHE A 282 26.54 -17.24 -0.66
CA PHE A 282 26.37 -16.98 -2.10
C PHE A 282 27.49 -16.08 -2.64
N GLU A 283 27.78 -14.96 -1.98
CA GLU A 283 28.80 -14.00 -2.41
C GLU A 283 30.19 -14.62 -2.44
N GLU A 284 30.55 -15.39 -1.40
CA GLU A 284 31.81 -16.13 -1.34
C GLU A 284 31.92 -17.16 -2.47
N GLU A 285 30.84 -17.86 -2.81
CA GLU A 285 30.83 -18.83 -3.91
C GLU A 285 31.02 -18.14 -5.27
N ILE A 286 30.38 -16.99 -5.50
CA ILE A 286 30.60 -16.16 -6.70
C ILE A 286 32.08 -15.74 -6.78
N ILE A 287 32.63 -15.24 -5.67
CA ILE A 287 34.02 -14.76 -5.59
C ILE A 287 35.01 -15.89 -5.85
N ALA A 288 34.77 -17.07 -5.29
CA ALA A 288 35.63 -18.24 -5.45
C ALA A 288 35.60 -18.79 -6.88
N ARG A 289 34.41 -18.89 -7.50
CA ARG A 289 34.26 -19.52 -8.83
C ARG A 289 34.53 -18.57 -10.00
N ARG A 290 34.36 -17.26 -9.81
CA ARG A 290 34.56 -16.22 -10.84
C ARG A 290 33.94 -16.57 -12.20
N PRO A 291 32.63 -16.85 -12.26
CA PRO A 291 31.99 -17.18 -13.53
C PRO A 291 32.14 -16.03 -14.54
N LYS A 292 32.53 -16.37 -15.78
CA LYS A 292 32.68 -15.41 -16.89
C LYS A 292 31.60 -15.53 -17.96
N THR A 293 30.70 -16.49 -17.82
CA THR A 293 29.65 -16.80 -18.80
C THR A 293 28.35 -17.15 -18.09
N TRP A 294 27.21 -16.92 -18.76
CA TRP A 294 25.90 -17.31 -18.24
C TRP A 294 25.86 -18.79 -17.84
N LYS A 295 26.37 -19.68 -18.69
CA LYS A 295 26.40 -21.14 -18.42
C LYS A 295 27.10 -21.49 -17.10
N ARG A 296 28.07 -20.69 -16.65
CA ARG A 296 28.76 -20.89 -15.37
C ARG A 296 28.10 -20.15 -14.21
N LEU A 297 27.45 -19.03 -14.48
CA LEU A 297 26.78 -18.22 -13.46
C LEU A 297 25.39 -18.76 -13.08
N SER A 298 24.59 -19.19 -14.07
CA SER A 298 23.20 -19.59 -13.85
C SER A 298 23.00 -20.72 -12.84
N PRO A 299 23.88 -21.73 -12.71
CA PRO A 299 23.73 -22.74 -11.68
C PRO A 299 23.92 -22.20 -10.26
N LEU A 300 24.72 -21.12 -10.10
CA LEU A 300 24.94 -20.46 -8.82
C LEU A 300 23.72 -19.60 -8.45
N LEU A 301 23.13 -18.90 -9.43
CA LEU A 301 21.90 -18.12 -9.21
C LEU A 301 20.69 -19.01 -8.85
N GLY A 302 20.63 -20.24 -9.38
CA GLY A 302 19.53 -21.18 -9.16
C GLY A 302 19.69 -22.07 -7.92
N ARG A 303 20.83 -22.00 -7.22
CA ARG A 303 21.10 -22.83 -6.03
C ARG A 303 20.32 -22.29 -4.83
N ASN A 304 19.87 -23.19 -3.96
CA ASN A 304 19.29 -22.82 -2.67
C ASN A 304 20.41 -22.66 -1.62
N TYR A 305 20.55 -21.45 -1.07
CA TYR A 305 21.55 -21.11 -0.05
C TYR A 305 21.02 -21.22 1.40
N GLY A 306 19.84 -21.80 1.60
CA GLY A 306 19.29 -22.08 2.92
C GLY A 306 18.64 -20.86 3.60
N GLY A 307 18.41 -19.77 2.88
CA GLY A 307 17.59 -18.66 3.34
C GLY A 307 16.13 -19.08 3.43
N ALA A 308 15.64 -19.21 4.66
CA ALA A 308 14.20 -19.27 4.95
C ALA A 308 13.56 -17.89 4.77
#